data_AF-A0A7K2ANE3-F1
#
_entry.id   AF-A0A7K2ANE3-F1
#
_cell.length_a   1.000
_cell.length_b   1.000
_cell.length_c   1.000
_cell.angle_alpha   90.00
_cell.angle_beta   90.00
_cell.angle_gamma   90.00
#
_symmetry.space_group_name_H-M   'P 1'
#
loop_
_entity.id
_entity.type
_entity.pdbx_description
1 polymer ?
#
loop_
_entity_poly.entity_id
_entity_poly.type
_entity_poly.pdbx_seq_one_letter_code
_entity_poly.pdbx_strand_id
1 'polypeptide(L)'
;AIILKLLAKNPANRYPKAEDLRADLQRYLAGAHRIPTRTGQSPPVRTSERPATGSQVPPAPVAGRPRTGPVATAPPPSGGPPTGPRAQVPAAPGPGPGPPPQYVPPAYYYEEVHRSDGWKRTVLMFFGLVVLVAALGFLGWIFYDSLGLGDNNGPTEPTTPDGAALIEVPDVSGLSYGEADALLRSAGLEPEPSYQVNTGVPENTVFAQSPPGGQRIEEGATVALTVSQGEIPRVPPVRGRNRVDATEILRSAGYEVIVIEGTSQAEAGIVVGQEPSSNTELALGEAVTITVSTGPGQIFVPDVRGQTLIQAIQTLADQGFRVAERREPSATVPEGEIIETDPLHGFPVAVGLEIYIIVSDGPPLVAIPDVQGLLFDTGKLTIERDGLVVGIVTFEPVEPGSSDVGRILAQTPPPNLEVSAGTEVDVVVGESSETEGDQIGPEQPEGEGGETEGIDQAG
;
A
#
# COMPACT_ATOMS: atom_id res chain seq x y z
N ALA A 1 -22.07 -1.45 7.32
CA ALA A 1 -22.60 -0.17 7.84
C ALA A 1 -21.67 0.47 8.89
N ILE A 2 -21.38 -0.14 10.04
CA ILE A 2 -20.51 0.44 11.11
C ILE A 2 -19.13 0.86 10.55
N ILE A 3 -18.47 -0.03 9.80
CA ILE A 3 -17.15 0.20 9.19
C ILE A 3 -17.15 1.41 8.24
N LEU A 4 -18.16 1.51 7.35
CA LEU A 4 -18.32 2.64 6.43
C LEU A 4 -18.45 3.99 7.17
N LYS A 5 -19.08 3.99 8.35
CA LYS A 5 -19.23 5.19 9.18
C LYS A 5 -17.92 5.58 9.89
N LEU A 6 -17.10 4.60 10.27
CA LEU A 6 -15.75 4.85 10.82
C LEU A 6 -14.78 5.37 9.75
N LEU A 7 -14.87 4.85 8.52
CA LEU A 7 -14.03 5.25 7.38
C LEU A 7 -14.46 6.57 6.72
N ALA A 8 -15.54 7.21 7.16
CA ALA A 8 -16.02 8.45 6.57
C ALA A 8 -14.95 9.57 6.60
N LYS A 9 -14.69 10.22 5.46
CA LYS A 9 -13.67 11.26 5.33
C LYS A 9 -14.01 12.54 6.11
N ASN A 10 -15.31 12.89 6.19
CA ASN A 10 -15.80 14.00 7.00
C ASN A 10 -16.03 13.56 8.47
N PRO A 11 -15.41 14.21 9.47
CA PRO A 11 -15.61 13.90 10.89
C PRO A 11 -17.08 13.94 11.34
N ALA A 12 -17.91 14.80 10.77
CA ALA A 12 -19.33 14.90 11.09
C ALA A 12 -20.13 13.63 10.72
N ASN A 13 -19.60 12.81 9.79
CA ASN A 13 -20.21 11.56 9.37
C ASN A 13 -19.72 10.34 10.19
N ARG A 14 -18.79 10.53 11.14
CA ARG A 14 -18.28 9.48 12.03
C ARG A 14 -19.18 9.31 13.27
N TYR A 15 -18.75 8.47 14.21
CA TYR A 15 -19.36 8.40 15.53
C TYR A 15 -18.91 9.60 16.38
N PRO A 16 -19.82 10.45 16.89
CA PRO A 16 -19.46 11.62 17.68
C PRO A 16 -19.03 11.25 19.11
N LYS A 17 -19.41 10.07 19.61
CA LYS A 17 -19.01 9.52 20.91
C LYS A 17 -18.70 8.03 20.81
N ALA A 18 -17.78 7.55 21.65
CA ALA A 18 -17.46 6.13 21.77
C ALA A 18 -18.66 5.28 22.23
N GLU A 19 -19.59 5.87 22.99
CA GLU A 19 -20.82 5.23 23.46
C GLU A 19 -21.76 4.84 22.32
N ASP A 20 -21.88 5.68 21.28
CA ASP A 20 -22.69 5.39 20.10
C ASP A 20 -22.11 4.22 19.30
N LEU A 21 -20.78 4.20 19.12
CA LEU A 21 -20.08 3.08 18.49
C LEU A 21 -20.28 1.78 19.27
N ARG A 22 -20.14 1.82 20.60
CA ARG A 22 -20.36 0.65 21.47
C ARG A 22 -21.80 0.14 21.38
N ALA A 23 -22.79 1.02 21.34
CA ALA A 23 -24.20 0.66 21.22
C ALA A 23 -24.52 -0.02 19.88
N ASP A 24 -23.98 0.48 18.77
CA ASP A 24 -24.17 -0.13 17.44
C ASP A 24 -23.42 -1.47 17.31
N LEU A 25 -22.22 -1.60 17.89
CA LEU A 25 -21.50 -2.88 17.95
C LEU A 25 -22.27 -3.93 18.76
N GLN A 26 -22.79 -3.58 19.94
CA GLN A 26 -23.62 -4.48 20.75
C GLN A 26 -24.90 -4.89 20.00
N ARG A 27 -25.51 -3.96 19.25
CA ARG A 27 -26.70 -4.23 18.43
C ARG A 27 -26.41 -5.15 17.24
N TYR A 28 -25.24 -5.00 16.62
CA TYR A 28 -24.78 -5.89 15.54
C TYR A 28 -24.54 -7.32 16.06
N LEU A 29 -23.90 -7.46 17.22
CA LEU A 29 -23.73 -8.76 17.90
C LEU A 29 -25.07 -9.41 18.31
N ALA A 30 -26.09 -8.60 18.61
CA ALA A 30 -27.45 -9.05 18.86
C ALA A 30 -28.29 -9.32 17.58
N GLY A 31 -27.67 -9.40 16.40
CA GLY A 31 -28.33 -9.76 15.12
C GLY A 31 -29.11 -8.63 14.44
N ALA A 32 -29.13 -7.42 15.00
CA ALA A 32 -29.86 -6.29 14.42
C ALA A 32 -28.96 -5.47 13.48
N HIS A 33 -28.85 -5.92 12.22
CA HIS A 33 -27.92 -5.35 11.22
C HIS A 33 -28.34 -3.97 10.63
N ARG A 34 -29.50 -3.41 11.00
CA ARG A 34 -29.93 -2.07 10.55
C ARG A 34 -29.58 -1.00 11.60
N ILE A 35 -28.69 -0.07 11.22
CA ILE A 35 -28.32 1.09 12.03
C ILE A 35 -29.35 2.21 11.78
N PRO A 36 -29.97 2.81 12.81
CA PRO A 36 -30.83 3.98 12.65
C PRO A 36 -30.00 5.24 12.34
N THR A 37 -30.49 6.07 11.42
CA THR A 37 -29.97 7.41 11.14
C THR A 37 -30.22 8.34 12.33
N ARG A 38 -29.24 8.44 13.24
CA ARG A 38 -29.33 9.25 14.46
C ARG A 38 -28.95 10.71 14.18
N THR A 39 -29.94 11.55 13.90
CA THR A 39 -29.79 13.01 13.76
C THR A 39 -29.66 13.68 15.13
N GLY A 40 -28.42 13.77 15.63
CA GLY A 40 -27.97 14.81 16.58
C GLY A 40 -28.57 14.85 18.01
N GLN A 41 -29.64 14.13 18.34
CA GLN A 41 -30.27 14.17 19.66
C GLN A 41 -29.90 12.98 20.54
N SER A 42 -29.32 13.29 21.69
CA SER A 42 -28.98 12.32 22.75
C SER A 42 -30.25 11.88 23.49
N PRO A 43 -30.42 10.58 23.82
CA PRO A 43 -31.42 10.16 24.80
C PRO A 43 -31.11 10.74 26.19
N PRO A 44 -32.10 10.91 27.07
CA PRO A 44 -31.88 11.46 28.40
C PRO A 44 -31.04 10.50 29.26
N VAL A 45 -29.91 11.01 29.77
CA VAL A 45 -29.14 10.35 30.83
C VAL A 45 -29.97 10.39 32.11
N ARG A 46 -30.08 9.25 32.82
CA ARG A 46 -30.70 9.23 34.15
C ARG A 46 -29.87 10.07 35.12
N THR A 47 -30.50 11.08 35.68
CA THR A 47 -29.91 12.00 36.66
C THR A 47 -29.61 11.31 37.98
N SER A 48 -28.34 11.39 38.40
CA SER A 48 -27.98 11.41 39.81
C SER A 48 -27.99 12.87 40.26
N GLU A 49 -28.91 13.24 41.16
CA GLU A 49 -29.03 14.62 41.64
C GLU A 49 -27.85 15.02 42.55
N ARG A 50 -27.25 16.19 42.30
CA ARG A 50 -27.06 17.21 43.35
C ARG A 50 -26.86 18.62 42.75
N PRO A 51 -27.48 19.69 43.29
CA PRO A 51 -27.42 21.03 42.70
C PRO A 51 -26.35 21.93 43.35
N ALA A 52 -25.87 22.95 42.62
CA ALA A 52 -26.23 24.37 42.85
C ALA A 52 -25.22 25.36 42.22
N THR A 53 -25.76 26.47 41.65
CA THR A 53 -25.09 27.78 41.43
C THR A 53 -23.92 27.83 40.41
N GLY A 54 -23.80 28.81 39.49
CA GLY A 54 -24.63 29.96 39.10
C GLY A 54 -23.82 30.93 38.19
N SER A 55 -24.50 31.86 37.49
CA SER A 55 -23.95 33.06 36.79
C SER A 55 -22.95 32.85 35.61
N GLN A 56 -23.29 33.17 34.35
CA GLN A 56 -23.32 34.50 33.67
C GLN A 56 -21.96 35.02 33.10
N VAL A 57 -21.81 34.97 31.74
CA VAL A 57 -21.57 36.12 30.78
C VAL A 57 -20.32 37.05 30.98
N PRO A 58 -19.66 37.66 29.95
CA PRO A 58 -19.47 37.42 28.49
C PRO A 58 -17.94 37.23 28.18
N PRO A 59 -17.22 37.82 27.17
CA PRO A 59 -17.52 38.33 25.81
C PRO A 59 -16.56 37.83 24.67
N ALA A 60 -16.68 38.43 23.48
CA ALA A 60 -15.72 38.47 22.35
C ALA A 60 -14.92 39.82 22.36
N PRO A 61 -14.12 40.26 21.35
CA PRO A 61 -13.71 39.66 20.06
C PRO A 61 -12.20 39.79 19.74
N VAL A 62 -11.77 39.50 18.50
CA VAL A 62 -10.92 40.37 17.62
C VAL A 62 -10.70 39.65 16.27
N ALA A 63 -10.73 40.41 15.17
CA ALA A 63 -10.42 39.93 13.83
C ALA A 63 -9.13 40.58 13.29
N GLY A 64 -8.33 39.83 12.53
CA GLY A 64 -7.12 40.30 11.83
C GLY A 64 -6.98 39.62 10.47
N ARG A 65 -6.82 40.41 9.40
CA ARG A 65 -6.89 39.97 7.99
C ARG A 65 -5.56 39.43 7.43
N PRO A 66 -5.58 38.70 6.29
CA PRO A 66 -4.41 38.00 5.74
C PRO A 66 -3.46 38.90 4.95
N ARG A 67 -2.28 38.37 4.59
CA ARG A 67 -1.42 38.92 3.53
C ARG A 67 -1.15 37.88 2.44
N THR A 68 -1.27 38.37 1.21
CA THR A 68 -1.07 37.67 -0.07
C THR A 68 0.40 37.65 -0.48
N GLY A 69 0.75 36.85 -1.50
CA GLY A 69 2.05 36.87 -2.18
C GLY A 69 2.32 38.16 -2.98
N PRO A 70 3.41 38.21 -3.77
CA PRO A 70 3.32 37.63 -5.12
C PRO A 70 4.61 36.91 -5.61
N VAL A 71 4.71 36.73 -6.94
CA VAL A 71 5.44 35.66 -7.67
C VAL A 71 6.50 36.23 -8.65
N ALA A 72 7.51 35.39 -8.96
CA ALA A 72 8.40 35.39 -10.15
C ALA A 72 9.39 36.55 -10.41
N THR A 73 10.64 36.18 -10.77
CA THR A 73 11.10 36.16 -12.18
C THR A 73 12.51 35.53 -12.31
N ALA A 74 12.83 35.00 -13.50
CA ALA A 74 14.15 34.48 -13.90
C ALA A 74 14.65 35.21 -15.16
N PRO A 75 15.97 35.29 -15.40
CA PRO A 75 16.52 35.01 -16.75
C PRO A 75 17.98 34.43 -16.70
N PRO A 76 18.76 34.35 -17.81
CA PRO A 76 18.61 33.40 -18.94
C PRO A 76 19.93 32.61 -19.24
N PRO A 77 19.94 31.61 -20.14
CA PRO A 77 21.17 30.96 -20.62
C PRO A 77 21.78 31.62 -21.87
N SER A 78 23.11 31.54 -22.00
CA SER A 78 23.90 32.10 -23.12
C SER A 78 24.19 31.06 -24.22
N GLY A 79 24.24 31.49 -25.48
CA GLY A 79 24.47 30.63 -26.65
C GLY A 79 25.94 30.47 -27.09
N GLY A 80 26.19 29.46 -27.93
CA GLY A 80 27.46 29.19 -28.62
C GLY A 80 27.24 28.75 -30.09
N PRO A 81 28.26 28.87 -30.97
CA PRO A 81 28.07 28.92 -32.43
C PRO A 81 28.06 27.56 -33.16
N PRO A 82 27.62 27.52 -34.44
CA PRO A 82 27.39 26.27 -35.17
C PRO A 82 28.63 25.68 -35.86
N THR A 83 28.68 24.35 -35.97
CA THR A 83 29.63 23.62 -36.81
C THR A 83 28.90 22.69 -37.79
N GLY A 84 29.28 22.75 -39.07
CA GLY A 84 28.58 22.10 -40.18
C GLY A 84 28.75 20.57 -40.30
N PRO A 85 28.23 19.97 -41.39
CA PRO A 85 28.02 18.54 -41.50
C PRO A 85 29.33 17.78 -41.69
N ARG A 86 29.53 16.70 -40.90
CA ARG A 86 30.65 15.78 -41.09
C ARG A 86 30.16 14.45 -41.67
N ALA A 87 30.89 13.97 -42.68
CA ALA A 87 30.48 12.88 -43.53
C ALA A 87 30.28 11.55 -42.80
N GLN A 88 29.33 10.75 -43.28
CA GLN A 88 29.15 9.36 -42.90
C GLN A 88 30.39 8.56 -43.33
N VAL A 89 31.07 7.95 -42.36
CA VAL A 89 32.03 6.86 -42.62
C VAL A 89 31.24 5.56 -42.48
N PRO A 90 31.25 4.65 -43.48
CA PRO A 90 30.56 3.38 -43.34
C PRO A 90 31.22 2.53 -42.25
N ALA A 91 30.42 2.06 -41.29
CA ALA A 91 30.90 1.13 -40.28
C ALA A 91 31.34 -0.18 -40.95
N ALA A 92 32.54 -0.64 -40.63
CA ALA A 92 32.99 -1.96 -41.02
C ALA A 92 32.09 -3.04 -40.39
N PRO A 93 31.78 -4.14 -41.09
CA PRO A 93 30.98 -5.22 -40.51
C PRO A 93 31.75 -5.84 -39.34
N GLY A 94 31.14 -5.81 -38.15
CA GLY A 94 31.65 -6.54 -36.99
C GLY A 94 31.63 -8.05 -37.22
N PRO A 95 32.49 -8.83 -36.53
CA PRO A 95 32.47 -10.27 -36.63
C PRO A 95 31.11 -10.83 -36.20
N GLY A 96 30.56 -11.74 -37.01
CA GLY A 96 29.25 -12.34 -36.77
C GLY A 96 29.19 -13.21 -35.51
N PRO A 97 27.99 -13.68 -35.13
CA PRO A 97 27.81 -14.49 -33.92
C PRO A 97 28.64 -15.77 -34.00
N GLY A 98 29.44 -16.04 -32.96
CA GLY A 98 30.10 -17.32 -32.80
C GLY A 98 29.07 -18.46 -32.66
N PRO A 99 29.43 -19.71 -33.00
CA PRO A 99 28.55 -20.86 -32.84
C PRO A 99 28.17 -21.06 -31.35
N PRO A 100 27.00 -21.66 -31.06
CA PRO A 100 26.58 -21.92 -29.69
C PRO A 100 27.57 -22.84 -28.97
N PRO A 101 27.75 -22.68 -27.64
CA PRO A 101 28.67 -23.53 -26.88
C PRO A 101 28.24 -24.99 -26.97
N GLN A 102 29.10 -25.84 -27.53
CA GLN A 102 28.89 -27.27 -27.45
C GLN A 102 29.08 -27.72 -26.00
N TYR A 103 28.11 -28.49 -25.49
CA TYR A 103 28.23 -29.15 -24.20
C TYR A 103 29.29 -30.24 -24.28
N VAL A 104 30.49 -29.92 -23.80
CA VAL A 104 31.58 -30.88 -23.62
C VAL A 104 31.49 -31.39 -22.18
N PRO A 105 31.30 -32.71 -21.94
CA PRO A 105 31.36 -33.25 -20.58
C PRO A 105 32.78 -33.05 -20.02
N PRO A 106 32.94 -32.76 -18.72
CA PRO A 106 34.26 -32.56 -18.14
C PRO A 106 35.11 -33.81 -18.31
N ALA A 107 36.28 -33.66 -18.93
CA ALA A 107 37.25 -34.72 -19.07
C ALA A 107 37.78 -35.11 -17.68
N TYR A 108 37.84 -36.41 -17.41
CA TYR A 108 38.51 -36.95 -16.23
C TYR A 108 40.03 -36.71 -16.34
N TYR A 109 40.49 -35.56 -15.84
CA TYR A 109 41.90 -35.33 -15.60
C TYR A 109 42.33 -36.10 -14.36
N TYR A 110 43.08 -37.18 -14.58
CA TYR A 110 43.89 -37.81 -13.53
C TYR A 110 45.09 -36.90 -13.26
N GLU A 111 44.92 -35.92 -12.38
CA GLU A 111 46.03 -35.09 -11.94
C GLU A 111 46.81 -35.84 -10.85
N GLU A 112 47.86 -36.55 -11.26
CA GLU A 112 48.77 -37.31 -10.38
C GLU A 112 49.62 -36.37 -9.50
N VAL A 113 48.99 -35.73 -8.50
CA VAL A 113 49.71 -34.86 -7.56
C VAL A 113 50.50 -35.70 -6.54
N HIS A 114 51.80 -35.44 -6.48
CA HIS A 114 52.74 -36.20 -5.66
C HIS A 114 52.51 -36.06 -4.14
N ARG A 115 52.22 -37.21 -3.52
CA ARG A 115 52.67 -37.68 -2.19
C ARG A 115 53.63 -36.74 -1.42
N SER A 116 53.12 -36.03 -0.40
CA SER A 116 53.96 -35.52 0.72
C SER A 116 53.28 -35.34 2.09
N ASP A 117 51.95 -35.37 2.20
CA ASP A 117 51.25 -35.14 3.49
C ASP A 117 51.19 -36.33 4.48
N GLY A 118 52.01 -37.37 4.24
CA GLY A 118 52.29 -38.40 5.24
C GLY A 118 52.94 -37.84 6.50
N TRP A 119 53.87 -36.87 6.35
CA TRP A 119 54.54 -36.25 7.50
C TRP A 119 53.56 -35.52 8.42
N LYS A 120 52.61 -34.74 7.88
CA LYS A 120 51.66 -33.97 8.69
C LYS A 120 50.72 -34.86 9.50
N ARG A 121 50.25 -35.99 8.94
CA ARG A 121 49.42 -36.96 9.68
C ARG A 121 50.22 -37.69 10.76
N THR A 122 51.48 -38.05 10.48
CA THR A 122 52.38 -38.61 11.48
C THR A 122 52.68 -37.59 12.59
N VAL A 123 52.94 -36.33 12.26
CA VAL A 123 53.16 -35.26 13.27
C VAL A 123 51.90 -34.97 14.08
N LEU A 124 50.71 -34.94 13.49
CA LEU A 124 49.45 -34.80 14.24
C LEU A 124 49.20 -35.98 15.17
N MET A 125 49.51 -37.22 14.74
CA MET A 125 49.48 -38.40 15.59
C MET A 125 50.50 -38.32 16.74
N PHE A 126 51.73 -37.87 16.48
CA PHE A 126 52.74 -37.66 17.52
C PHE A 126 52.39 -36.51 18.46
N PHE A 127 51.79 -35.42 17.97
CA PHE A 127 51.34 -34.30 18.81
C PHE A 127 50.16 -34.72 19.68
N GLY A 128 49.19 -35.46 19.12
CA GLY A 128 48.11 -36.09 19.86
C GLY A 128 48.62 -37.09 20.90
N LEU A 129 49.63 -37.90 20.57
CA LEU A 129 50.27 -38.83 21.52
C LEU A 129 51.06 -38.10 22.61
N VAL A 130 51.76 -37.01 22.30
CA VAL A 130 52.46 -36.18 23.30
C VAL A 130 51.44 -35.48 24.21
N VAL A 131 50.33 -34.97 23.68
CA VAL A 131 49.23 -34.43 24.49
C VAL A 131 48.56 -35.51 25.33
N LEU A 132 48.39 -36.73 24.80
CA LEU A 132 47.86 -37.87 25.55
C LEU A 132 48.80 -38.32 26.68
N VAL A 133 50.12 -38.40 26.41
CA VAL A 133 51.13 -38.74 27.42
C VAL A 133 51.30 -37.61 28.44
N ALA A 134 51.17 -36.35 28.04
CA ALA A 134 51.11 -35.22 28.97
C ALA A 134 49.83 -35.26 29.82
N ALA A 135 48.67 -35.59 29.24
CA ALA A 135 47.42 -35.72 29.96
C ALA A 135 47.42 -36.92 30.92
N LEU A 136 47.97 -38.08 30.52
CA LEU A 136 48.15 -39.25 31.38
C LEU A 136 49.25 -39.04 32.42
N GLY A 137 50.31 -38.28 32.10
CA GLY A 137 51.33 -37.87 33.05
C GLY A 137 50.80 -36.85 34.06
N PHE A 138 49.88 -35.97 33.65
CA PHE A 138 49.19 -35.02 34.51
C PHE A 138 48.14 -35.72 35.38
N LEU A 139 47.37 -36.68 34.84
CA LEU A 139 46.51 -37.58 35.63
C LEU A 139 47.32 -38.41 36.62
N GLY A 140 48.46 -38.93 36.19
CA GLY A 140 49.39 -39.70 37.02
C GLY A 140 50.07 -38.85 38.10
N TRP A 141 50.33 -37.57 37.81
CA TRP A 141 50.84 -36.60 38.77
C TRP A 141 49.77 -36.20 39.79
N ILE A 142 48.54 -35.91 39.35
CA ILE A 142 47.37 -35.71 40.23
C ILE A 142 47.13 -36.94 41.10
N PHE A 143 47.24 -38.16 40.55
CA PHE A 143 47.09 -39.41 41.29
C PHE A 143 48.24 -39.66 42.28
N TYR A 144 49.47 -39.28 41.94
CA TYR A 144 50.65 -39.39 42.81
C TYR A 144 50.64 -38.37 43.95
N ASP A 145 50.23 -37.13 43.66
CA ASP A 145 50.00 -36.05 44.62
C ASP A 145 48.85 -36.42 45.57
N SER A 146 47.74 -36.94 45.03
CA SER A 146 46.63 -37.55 45.77
C SER A 146 47.01 -38.78 46.62
N LEU A 147 48.19 -39.36 46.42
CA LEU A 147 48.71 -40.50 47.20
C LEU A 147 49.80 -40.10 48.22
N GLY A 148 50.27 -38.85 48.22
CA GLY A 148 51.19 -38.33 49.24
C GLY A 148 52.57 -38.99 49.31
N LEU A 149 53.03 -39.69 48.27
CA LEU A 149 54.26 -40.51 48.29
C LEU A 149 55.54 -39.72 47.87
N GLY A 150 55.62 -38.43 48.19
CA GLY A 150 56.67 -37.51 47.73
C GLY A 150 57.73 -37.09 48.76
N ASP A 151 57.38 -36.98 50.03
CA ASP A 151 58.17 -36.18 50.98
C ASP A 151 59.24 -36.98 51.74
N ASN A 152 60.48 -36.85 51.27
CA ASN A 152 61.68 -37.28 52.00
C ASN A 152 62.11 -36.24 53.04
N ASN A 153 61.36 -36.12 54.15
CA ASN A 153 61.83 -35.47 55.37
C ASN A 153 61.32 -36.22 56.62
N GLY A 154 62.06 -36.10 57.73
CA GLY A 154 61.89 -36.94 58.92
C GLY A 154 60.57 -36.74 59.68
N PRO A 155 60.30 -37.56 60.71
CA PRO A 155 58.99 -37.65 61.35
C PRO A 155 58.67 -36.41 62.21
N THR A 156 58.08 -35.40 61.58
CA THR A 156 57.16 -34.48 62.25
C THR A 156 55.77 -35.09 62.23
N GLU A 157 55.12 -35.11 63.38
CA GLU A 157 53.78 -35.68 63.57
C GLU A 157 52.81 -35.12 62.51
N PRO A 158 52.04 -35.97 61.80
CA PRO A 158 50.97 -35.47 60.96
C PRO A 158 49.90 -34.90 61.89
N THR A 159 49.84 -33.58 62.00
CA THR A 159 48.59 -32.91 62.38
C THR A 159 47.61 -33.15 61.23
N THR A 160 46.90 -34.28 61.32
CA THR A 160 45.76 -34.64 60.47
C THR A 160 44.90 -33.39 60.29
N PRO A 161 44.78 -32.85 59.05
CA PRO A 161 43.68 -31.96 58.74
C PRO A 161 42.40 -32.73 59.03
N ASP A 162 41.57 -32.14 59.89
CA ASP A 162 40.32 -32.70 60.39
C ASP A 162 39.52 -33.33 59.24
N GLY A 163 38.99 -34.53 59.46
CA GLY A 163 38.52 -35.38 58.36
C GLY A 163 37.41 -34.71 57.57
N ALA A 164 37.72 -34.26 56.35
CA ALA A 164 36.72 -33.77 55.41
C ALA A 164 35.62 -34.85 55.28
N ALA A 165 34.39 -34.47 55.61
CA ALA A 165 33.28 -35.41 55.65
C ALA A 165 32.97 -35.86 54.21
N LEU A 166 33.48 -37.04 53.86
CA LEU A 166 33.29 -37.63 52.55
C LEU A 166 31.85 -38.16 52.42
N ILE A 167 31.05 -37.47 51.62
CA ILE A 167 29.67 -37.78 51.30
C ILE A 167 29.62 -38.72 50.09
N GLU A 168 28.72 -39.70 50.15
CA GLU A 168 28.45 -40.62 49.05
C GLU A 168 27.48 -40.01 48.04
N VAL A 169 27.88 -39.91 46.77
CA VAL A 169 27.08 -39.32 45.69
C VAL A 169 25.83 -40.18 45.44
N PRO A 170 24.61 -39.64 45.59
CA PRO A 170 23.39 -40.32 45.16
C PRO A 170 23.37 -40.58 43.65
N ASP A 171 22.85 -41.73 43.22
CA ASP A 171 22.58 -41.95 41.79
C ASP A 171 21.28 -41.24 41.39
N VAL A 172 21.39 -40.19 40.57
CA VAL A 172 20.24 -39.45 40.00
C VAL A 172 19.94 -39.80 38.55
N SER A 173 20.62 -40.81 37.99
CA SER A 173 20.43 -41.24 36.60
C SER A 173 19.00 -41.74 36.36
N GLY A 174 18.30 -41.18 35.38
CA GLY A 174 16.91 -41.50 35.05
C GLY A 174 15.86 -40.75 35.88
N LEU A 175 16.25 -39.91 36.84
CA LEU A 175 15.33 -39.02 37.56
C LEU A 175 15.06 -37.73 36.76
N SER A 176 13.96 -37.04 37.07
CA SER A 176 13.77 -35.67 36.57
C SER A 176 14.80 -34.72 37.21
N TYR A 177 15.19 -33.65 36.52
CA TYR A 177 16.15 -32.68 37.06
C TYR A 177 15.71 -32.09 38.40
N GLY A 178 14.41 -31.86 38.62
CA GLY A 178 13.89 -31.35 39.89
C GLY A 178 14.02 -32.33 41.06
N GLU A 179 13.87 -33.63 40.80
CA GLU A 179 14.12 -34.68 41.81
C GLU A 179 15.62 -34.86 42.05
N ALA A 180 16.44 -34.78 41.00
CA ALA A 180 17.89 -34.86 41.07
C ALA A 180 18.51 -33.70 41.87
N ASP A 181 18.11 -32.45 41.59
CA ASP A 181 18.55 -31.26 42.33
C ASP A 181 18.18 -31.37 43.82
N ALA A 182 16.93 -31.74 44.12
CA ALA A 182 16.48 -31.94 45.50
C ALA A 182 17.28 -33.04 46.23
N LEU A 183 17.56 -34.16 45.56
CA LEU A 183 18.29 -35.28 46.16
C LEU A 183 19.75 -34.89 46.45
N LEU A 184 20.44 -34.28 45.48
CA LEU A 184 21.84 -33.87 45.62
C LEU A 184 22.01 -32.76 46.68
N ARG A 185 21.15 -31.74 46.68
CA ARG A 185 21.16 -30.70 47.71
C ARG A 185 20.84 -31.27 49.10
N SER A 186 19.93 -32.25 49.20
CA SER A 186 19.64 -32.92 50.48
C SER A 186 20.81 -33.76 51.01
N ALA A 187 21.69 -34.21 50.11
CA ALA A 187 22.95 -34.85 50.44
C ALA A 187 24.11 -33.85 50.66
N GLY A 188 23.88 -32.54 50.59
CA GLY A 188 24.96 -31.55 50.76
C GLY A 188 25.88 -31.40 49.55
N LEU A 189 25.44 -31.79 48.34
CA LEU A 189 26.18 -31.66 47.09
C LEU A 189 25.56 -30.58 46.20
N GLU A 190 26.37 -29.95 45.34
CA GLU A 190 25.91 -28.87 44.46
C GLU A 190 25.68 -29.37 43.01
N PRO A 191 24.43 -29.42 42.51
CA PRO A 191 24.15 -29.89 41.15
C PRO A 191 24.46 -28.81 40.08
N GLU A 192 25.25 -29.16 39.07
CA GLU A 192 25.55 -28.32 37.90
C GLU A 192 24.91 -28.91 36.63
N PRO A 193 23.77 -28.39 36.15
CA PRO A 193 23.10 -28.94 34.97
C PRO A 193 23.73 -28.49 33.64
N SER A 194 23.93 -29.46 32.75
CA SER A 194 24.28 -29.30 31.35
C SER A 194 23.16 -29.90 30.49
N TYR A 195 22.53 -29.10 29.63
CA TYR A 195 21.42 -29.54 28.80
C TYR A 195 21.91 -29.99 27.42
N GLN A 196 21.47 -31.18 26.97
CA GLN A 196 21.83 -31.73 25.67
C GLN A 196 20.62 -32.40 24.99
N VAL A 197 20.51 -32.25 23.67
CA VAL A 197 19.49 -32.95 22.85
C VAL A 197 19.71 -34.46 22.91
N ASN A 198 18.68 -35.20 23.31
CA ASN A 198 18.74 -36.65 23.40
C ASN A 198 17.34 -37.25 23.12
N THR A 199 17.14 -37.76 21.91
CA THR A 199 15.86 -38.34 21.46
C THR A 199 15.56 -39.70 22.09
N GLY A 200 16.53 -40.34 22.74
CA GLY A 200 16.36 -41.63 23.43
C GLY A 200 15.94 -41.52 24.89
N VAL A 201 15.93 -40.31 25.46
CA VAL A 201 15.63 -40.03 26.87
C VAL A 201 14.57 -38.94 26.97
N PRO A 202 13.50 -39.10 27.76
CA PRO A 202 12.48 -38.07 27.94
C PRO A 202 13.06 -36.71 28.34
N GLU A 203 12.42 -35.62 27.88
CA GLU A 203 12.79 -34.26 28.25
C GLU A 203 12.89 -34.08 29.78
N ASN A 204 13.80 -33.22 30.23
CA ASN A 204 14.04 -32.88 31.63
C ASN A 204 14.49 -34.06 32.53
N THR A 205 14.98 -35.15 31.92
CA THR A 205 15.50 -36.34 32.62
C THR A 205 17.03 -36.37 32.59
N VAL A 206 17.67 -36.66 33.73
CA VAL A 206 19.13 -36.83 33.82
C VAL A 206 19.52 -38.14 33.15
N PHE A 207 20.48 -38.12 32.21
CA PHE A 207 20.97 -39.32 31.53
C PHE A 207 22.46 -39.60 31.71
N ALA A 208 23.20 -38.64 32.26
CA ALA A 208 24.55 -38.86 32.76
C ALA A 208 24.81 -37.96 33.97
N GLN A 209 25.69 -38.41 34.85
CA GLN A 209 26.16 -37.66 36.02
C GLN A 209 27.67 -37.88 36.18
N SER A 210 28.38 -36.90 36.71
CA SER A 210 29.78 -37.00 37.08
C SER A 210 30.04 -36.16 38.34
N PRO A 211 30.52 -36.74 39.45
CA PRO A 211 30.94 -38.14 39.61
C PRO A 211 29.76 -39.15 39.58
N PRO A 212 30.03 -40.45 39.30
CA PRO A 212 29.00 -41.49 39.35
C PRO A 212 28.51 -41.78 40.77
N GLY A 213 27.24 -42.20 40.89
CA GLY A 213 26.64 -42.61 42.15
C GLY A 213 27.43 -43.70 42.89
N GLY A 214 27.47 -43.60 44.22
CA GLY A 214 28.27 -44.44 45.11
C GLY A 214 29.74 -44.00 45.26
N GLN A 215 30.22 -43.03 44.48
CA GLN A 215 31.53 -42.42 44.72
C GLN A 215 31.48 -41.55 45.98
N ARG A 216 32.58 -41.46 46.72
CA ARG A 216 32.73 -40.55 47.87
C ARG A 216 33.50 -39.30 47.48
N ILE A 217 32.93 -38.13 47.77
CA ILE A 217 33.49 -36.81 47.50
C ILE A 217 33.27 -35.87 48.69
N GLU A 218 33.90 -34.70 48.69
CA GLU A 218 33.78 -33.72 49.77
C GLU A 218 32.36 -33.10 49.84
N GLU A 219 31.90 -32.75 51.04
CA GLU A 219 30.69 -31.95 51.22
C GLU A 219 30.80 -30.61 50.48
N GLY A 220 29.72 -30.20 49.80
CA GLY A 220 29.70 -29.02 48.93
C GLY A 220 30.33 -29.22 47.55
N ALA A 221 30.87 -30.41 47.23
CA ALA A 221 31.41 -30.68 45.90
C ALA A 221 30.33 -30.68 44.81
N THR A 222 30.74 -30.25 43.61
CA THR A 222 29.85 -30.12 42.46
C THR A 222 29.64 -31.46 41.75
N VAL A 223 28.38 -31.76 41.40
CA VAL A 223 28.01 -32.92 40.57
C VAL A 223 27.45 -32.42 39.25
N ALA A 224 28.20 -32.62 38.17
CA ALA A 224 27.79 -32.26 36.83
C ALA A 224 26.72 -33.24 36.32
N LEU A 225 25.56 -32.74 35.90
CA LEU A 225 24.42 -33.52 35.42
C LEU A 225 24.16 -33.23 33.96
N THR A 226 24.10 -34.26 33.11
CA THR A 226 23.63 -34.09 31.73
C THR A 226 22.13 -34.39 31.65
N VAL A 227 21.34 -33.37 31.35
CA VAL A 227 19.87 -33.41 31.29
C VAL A 227 19.41 -33.43 29.82
N SER A 228 18.47 -34.31 29.51
CA SER A 228 17.88 -34.42 28.17
C SER A 228 17.00 -33.21 27.84
N GLN A 229 17.18 -32.63 26.65
CA GLN A 229 16.26 -31.67 26.03
C GLN A 229 15.18 -32.35 25.15
N GLY A 230 15.13 -33.70 25.11
CA GLY A 230 14.16 -34.44 24.32
C GLY A 230 14.39 -34.37 22.79
N GLU A 231 13.30 -34.43 22.02
CA GLU A 231 13.28 -34.27 20.55
C GLU A 231 13.17 -32.79 20.18
N ILE A 232 13.87 -32.38 19.11
CA ILE A 232 13.78 -31.01 18.59
C ILE A 232 12.38 -30.79 17.97
N PRO A 233 11.61 -29.78 18.40
CA PRO A 233 10.28 -29.54 17.87
C PRO A 233 10.32 -29.12 16.40
N ARG A 234 9.20 -29.34 15.71
CA ARG A 234 9.06 -29.07 14.27
C ARG A 234 8.25 -27.80 14.02
N VAL A 235 8.72 -26.95 13.11
CA VAL A 235 8.06 -25.68 12.79
C VAL A 235 6.66 -25.89 12.19
N PRO A 236 5.58 -25.36 12.80
CA PRO A 236 4.23 -25.49 12.27
C PRO A 236 4.03 -24.88 10.87
N PRO A 237 3.13 -25.43 10.03
CA PRO A 237 2.75 -24.82 8.75
C PRO A 237 1.82 -23.61 8.94
N VAL A 238 2.27 -22.42 8.53
CA VAL A 238 1.46 -21.18 8.59
C VAL A 238 1.23 -20.49 7.25
N ARG A 239 1.83 -20.99 6.16
CA ARG A 239 1.54 -20.53 4.79
C ARG A 239 0.04 -20.63 4.46
N GLY A 240 -0.52 -19.59 3.87
CA GLY A 240 -1.95 -19.46 3.55
C GLY A 240 -2.83 -18.95 4.70
N ARG A 241 -2.30 -18.79 5.92
CA ARG A 241 -3.03 -18.19 7.05
C ARG A 241 -2.92 -16.66 7.05
N ASN A 242 -3.78 -16.00 7.82
CA ASN A 242 -3.60 -14.58 8.13
C ASN A 242 -2.34 -14.36 8.97
N ARG A 243 -1.67 -13.20 8.81
CA ARG A 243 -0.52 -12.77 9.61
C ARG A 243 -0.75 -12.94 11.13
N VAL A 244 -1.93 -12.62 11.65
CA VAL A 244 -2.24 -12.71 13.09
C VAL A 244 -2.20 -14.17 13.54
N ASP A 245 -3.04 -15.02 12.96
CA ASP A 245 -3.11 -16.46 13.25
C ASP A 245 -1.76 -17.15 13.09
N ALA A 246 -1.01 -16.81 12.04
CA ALA A 246 0.32 -17.35 11.78
C ALA A 246 1.32 -16.98 12.89
N THR A 247 1.30 -15.73 13.35
CA THR A 247 2.16 -15.25 14.43
C THR A 247 1.79 -15.89 15.76
N GLU A 248 0.49 -16.07 16.03
CA GLU A 248 -0.01 -16.74 17.23
C GLU A 248 0.41 -18.22 17.27
N ILE A 249 0.22 -18.96 16.16
CA ILE A 249 0.62 -20.37 16.04
C ILE A 249 2.12 -20.54 16.30
N LEU A 250 2.98 -19.77 15.62
CA LEU A 250 4.44 -19.89 15.78
C LEU A 250 4.90 -19.52 17.19
N ARG A 251 4.38 -18.45 17.79
CA ARG A 251 4.71 -18.06 19.18
C ARG A 251 4.19 -19.08 20.21
N SER A 252 3.00 -19.66 19.99
CA SER A 252 2.46 -20.71 20.86
C SER A 252 3.27 -22.01 20.80
N ALA A 253 3.96 -22.25 19.68
CA ALA A 253 4.94 -23.33 19.50
C ALA A 253 6.35 -22.96 19.99
N GLY A 254 6.54 -21.79 20.61
CA GLY A 254 7.79 -21.36 21.23
C GLY A 254 8.85 -20.81 20.26
N TYR A 255 8.47 -20.39 19.06
CA TYR A 255 9.35 -19.75 18.09
C TYR A 255 9.27 -18.22 18.13
N GLU A 256 10.39 -17.53 17.88
CA GLU A 256 10.36 -16.12 17.54
C GLU A 256 9.81 -15.93 16.11
N VAL A 257 9.20 -14.78 15.84
CA VAL A 257 8.52 -14.52 14.55
C VAL A 257 8.99 -13.21 13.95
N ILE A 258 9.67 -13.29 12.82
CA ILE A 258 10.08 -12.15 12.00
C ILE A 258 9.06 -12.01 10.86
N VAL A 259 8.47 -10.83 10.72
CA VAL A 259 7.50 -10.55 9.66
C VAL A 259 8.15 -9.66 8.60
N ILE A 260 8.22 -10.16 7.37
CA ILE A 260 8.60 -9.36 6.19
C ILE A 260 7.39 -9.22 5.26
N GLU A 261 7.27 -8.09 4.59
CA GLU A 261 6.19 -7.83 3.63
C GLU A 261 6.70 -7.96 2.19
N GLY A 262 5.86 -8.48 1.29
CA GLY A 262 6.22 -8.67 -0.12
C GLY A 262 5.02 -8.73 -1.05
N THR A 263 5.17 -8.22 -2.27
CA THR A 263 4.13 -8.25 -3.31
C THR A 263 3.89 -9.67 -3.80
N SER A 264 2.61 -10.08 -3.91
CA SER A 264 2.25 -11.40 -4.43
C SER A 264 0.83 -11.40 -5.02
N GLN A 265 0.42 -12.47 -5.69
CA GLN A 265 -0.97 -12.59 -6.19
C GLN A 265 -2.00 -12.95 -5.11
N ALA A 266 -1.58 -13.20 -3.86
CA ALA A 266 -2.48 -13.47 -2.75
C ALA A 266 -3.02 -12.18 -2.10
N GLU A 267 -4.18 -12.26 -1.46
CA GLU A 267 -4.78 -11.14 -0.72
C GLU A 267 -3.82 -10.56 0.33
N ALA A 268 -3.89 -9.24 0.54
CA ALA A 268 -3.04 -8.54 1.50
C ALA A 268 -3.26 -9.04 2.94
N GLY A 269 -2.18 -9.29 3.67
CA GLY A 269 -2.23 -9.84 5.04
C GLY A 269 -2.17 -11.37 5.14
N ILE A 270 -2.17 -12.10 4.01
CA ILE A 270 -1.99 -13.56 3.97
C ILE A 270 -0.50 -13.93 3.91
N VAL A 271 -0.08 -14.94 4.67
CA VAL A 271 1.29 -15.47 4.63
C VAL A 271 1.52 -16.27 3.35
N VAL A 272 2.49 -15.86 2.53
CA VAL A 272 2.84 -16.48 1.24
C VAL A 272 4.17 -17.21 1.23
N GLY A 273 5.04 -16.92 2.20
CA GLY A 273 6.34 -17.57 2.41
C GLY A 273 6.60 -17.80 3.90
N GLN A 274 7.41 -18.80 4.21
CA GLN A 274 7.78 -19.19 5.57
C GLN A 274 9.17 -19.86 5.51
N GLU A 275 10.11 -19.38 6.33
CA GLU A 275 11.47 -19.89 6.44
C GLU A 275 11.90 -19.92 7.92
N PRO A 276 12.34 -21.06 8.51
CA PRO A 276 12.42 -22.38 7.90
C PRO A 276 11.09 -22.96 7.43
N SER A 277 11.17 -23.89 6.47
CA SER A 277 9.98 -24.55 5.92
C SER A 277 9.19 -25.33 6.98
N SER A 278 7.88 -25.51 6.75
CA SER A 278 7.04 -26.30 7.65
C SER A 278 7.57 -27.73 7.85
N ASN A 279 7.48 -28.23 9.08
CA ASN A 279 7.97 -29.52 9.56
C ASN A 279 9.50 -29.69 9.65
N THR A 280 10.28 -28.65 9.34
CA THR A 280 11.71 -28.58 9.67
C THR A 280 11.91 -28.61 11.19
N GLU A 281 12.90 -29.34 11.67
CA GLU A 281 13.33 -29.32 13.08
C GLU A 281 14.02 -27.99 13.38
N LEU A 282 13.56 -27.30 14.41
CA LEU A 282 14.09 -26.02 14.84
C LEU A 282 13.99 -25.91 16.36
N ALA A 283 15.07 -25.45 17.00
CA ALA A 283 15.12 -25.26 18.45
C ALA A 283 14.12 -24.17 18.91
N LEU A 284 13.64 -24.28 20.15
CA LEU A 284 12.78 -23.27 20.75
C LEU A 284 13.56 -21.95 20.93
N GLY A 285 12.88 -20.83 20.75
CA GLY A 285 13.48 -19.48 20.76
C GLY A 285 14.13 -19.05 19.44
N GLU A 286 14.36 -19.96 18.49
CA GLU A 286 14.83 -19.59 17.15
C GLU A 286 13.76 -18.86 16.34
N ALA A 287 14.21 -18.05 15.38
CA ALA A 287 13.34 -17.18 14.59
C ALA A 287 12.81 -17.83 13.31
N VAL A 288 11.49 -17.81 13.15
CA VAL A 288 10.80 -18.16 11.90
C VAL A 288 10.39 -16.89 11.18
N THR A 289 10.91 -16.70 9.97
CA THR A 289 10.55 -15.58 9.10
C THR A 289 9.31 -15.92 8.28
N ILE A 290 8.28 -15.09 8.34
CA ILE A 290 7.07 -15.19 7.50
C ILE A 290 7.02 -14.04 6.50
N THR A 291 6.80 -14.36 5.23
CA THR A 291 6.51 -13.37 4.18
C THR A 291 5.02 -13.16 4.07
N VAL A 292 4.55 -11.95 4.36
CA VAL A 292 3.15 -11.55 4.28
C VAL A 292 2.90 -10.79 2.99
N SER A 293 1.85 -11.18 2.26
CA SER A 293 1.43 -10.52 1.03
C SER A 293 1.02 -9.07 1.31
N THR A 294 1.47 -8.14 0.48
CA THR A 294 0.92 -6.77 0.38
C THR A 294 -0.20 -6.66 -0.67
N GLY A 295 -0.60 -7.79 -1.26
CA GLY A 295 -1.42 -7.84 -2.46
C GLY A 295 -0.59 -7.81 -3.75
N PRO A 296 -1.25 -7.85 -4.92
CA PRO A 296 -0.56 -7.65 -6.20
C PRO A 296 0.04 -6.24 -6.23
N GLY A 297 1.19 -6.11 -6.89
CA GLY A 297 1.85 -4.81 -7.04
C GLY A 297 0.88 -3.78 -7.65
N GLN A 298 0.94 -2.55 -7.14
CA GLN A 298 0.10 -1.45 -7.60
C GLN A 298 0.95 -0.42 -8.33
N ILE A 299 0.40 0.08 -9.44
CA ILE A 299 0.95 1.18 -10.24
C ILE A 299 -0.13 2.27 -10.35
N PHE A 300 0.29 3.52 -10.49
CA PHE A 300 -0.63 4.67 -10.55
C PHE A 300 -0.93 5.00 -12.00
N VAL A 301 -2.19 5.25 -12.32
CA VAL A 301 -2.57 5.69 -13.68
C VAL A 301 -2.00 7.10 -13.93
N PRO A 302 -1.14 7.32 -14.94
CA PRO A 302 -0.62 8.64 -15.27
C PRO A 302 -1.72 9.54 -15.85
N ASP A 303 -1.56 10.86 -15.69
CA ASP A 303 -2.45 11.84 -16.35
C ASP A 303 -2.02 12.02 -17.81
N VAL A 304 -2.91 11.63 -18.73
CA VAL A 304 -2.70 11.68 -20.19
C VAL A 304 -3.63 12.68 -20.89
N ARG A 305 -4.34 13.54 -20.14
CA ARG A 305 -5.23 14.57 -20.71
C ARG A 305 -4.44 15.60 -21.51
N GLY A 306 -5.02 16.07 -22.61
CA GLY A 306 -4.36 16.96 -23.56
C GLY A 306 -3.21 16.31 -24.37
N GLN A 307 -3.00 15.00 -24.24
CA GLN A 307 -2.16 14.24 -25.17
C GLN A 307 -2.99 13.71 -26.33
N THR A 308 -2.33 13.44 -27.46
CA THR A 308 -2.95 12.64 -28.53
C THR A 308 -3.08 11.18 -28.11
N LEU A 309 -4.05 10.46 -28.68
CA LEU A 309 -4.26 9.02 -28.44
C LEU A 309 -2.96 8.20 -28.53
N ILE A 310 -2.12 8.45 -29.54
CA ILE A 310 -0.85 7.73 -29.75
C ILE A 310 0.14 7.97 -28.60
N GLN A 311 0.27 9.21 -28.13
CA GLN A 311 1.16 9.59 -27.02
C GLN A 311 0.68 8.99 -25.69
N ALA A 312 -0.62 8.95 -25.46
CA ALA A 312 -1.20 8.37 -24.26
C ALA A 312 -1.05 6.84 -24.22
N ILE A 313 -1.29 6.16 -25.34
CA ILE A 313 -1.05 4.71 -25.46
C ILE A 313 0.41 4.40 -25.15
N GLN A 314 1.37 5.17 -25.68
CA GLN A 314 2.80 5.02 -25.38
C GLN A 314 3.08 5.24 -23.89
N THR A 315 2.63 6.36 -23.32
CA THR A 315 2.83 6.72 -21.90
C THR A 315 2.30 5.63 -20.95
N LEU A 316 1.15 5.04 -21.27
CA LEU A 316 0.53 3.97 -20.49
C LEU A 316 1.25 2.61 -20.71
N ALA A 317 1.57 2.27 -21.95
CA ALA A 317 2.28 1.02 -22.26
C ALA A 317 3.69 0.97 -21.63
N ASP A 318 4.41 2.09 -21.59
CA ASP A 318 5.73 2.21 -20.95
C ASP A 318 5.68 1.96 -19.44
N GLN A 319 4.53 2.16 -18.79
CA GLN A 319 4.30 1.82 -17.38
C GLN A 319 3.72 0.41 -17.17
N GLY A 320 3.57 -0.38 -18.25
CA GLY A 320 3.07 -1.76 -18.18
C GLY A 320 1.55 -1.89 -18.14
N PHE A 321 0.81 -0.84 -18.50
CA PHE A 321 -0.64 -0.91 -18.65
C PHE A 321 -1.06 -1.60 -19.94
N ARG A 322 -2.20 -2.29 -19.88
CA ARG A 322 -2.96 -2.67 -21.09
C ARG A 322 -3.96 -1.57 -21.37
N VAL A 323 -4.17 -1.25 -22.63
CA VAL A 323 -4.93 -0.05 -23.03
C VAL A 323 -5.98 -0.41 -24.07
N ALA A 324 -7.21 0.02 -23.84
CA ALA A 324 -8.32 -0.02 -24.78
C ALA A 324 -8.81 1.42 -25.06
N GLU A 325 -9.36 1.65 -26.25
CA GLU A 325 -9.98 2.92 -26.62
C GLU A 325 -11.50 2.85 -26.38
N ARG A 326 -12.08 3.93 -25.85
CA ARG A 326 -13.51 4.21 -25.85
C ARG A 326 -13.72 5.62 -26.36
N ARG A 327 -14.84 5.86 -27.03
CA ARG A 327 -15.21 7.16 -27.58
C ARG A 327 -16.50 7.66 -26.98
N GLU A 328 -16.53 8.93 -26.60
CA GLU A 328 -17.66 9.59 -25.96
C GLU A 328 -17.78 11.04 -26.47
N PRO A 329 -19.00 11.57 -26.66
CA PRO A 329 -19.18 12.96 -27.10
C PRO A 329 -18.85 13.94 -25.97
N SER A 330 -18.20 15.06 -26.32
CA SER A 330 -17.88 16.14 -25.39
C SER A 330 -17.99 17.51 -26.05
N ALA A 331 -18.76 18.40 -25.41
CA ALA A 331 -18.87 19.80 -25.84
C ALA A 331 -17.65 20.67 -25.41
N THR A 332 -16.76 20.15 -24.56
CA THR A 332 -15.63 20.91 -23.97
C THR A 332 -14.25 20.39 -24.36
N VAL A 333 -14.16 19.21 -24.97
CA VAL A 333 -12.91 18.57 -25.40
C VAL A 333 -12.93 18.41 -26.93
N PRO A 334 -11.93 18.91 -27.67
CA PRO A 334 -11.87 18.75 -29.13
C PRO A 334 -11.88 17.28 -29.57
N GLU A 335 -12.44 17.01 -30.76
CA GLU A 335 -12.44 15.67 -31.35
C GLU A 335 -11.01 15.10 -31.45
N GLY A 336 -10.84 13.84 -31.03
CA GLY A 336 -9.56 13.14 -31.05
C GLY A 336 -8.63 13.44 -29.85
N GLU A 337 -8.97 14.40 -28.99
CA GLU A 337 -8.29 14.60 -27.70
C GLU A 337 -8.89 13.71 -26.60
N ILE A 338 -8.10 13.49 -25.54
CA ILE A 338 -8.46 12.60 -24.44
C ILE A 338 -9.24 13.38 -23.37
N ILE A 339 -10.45 12.90 -23.08
CA ILE A 339 -11.31 13.40 -22.02
C ILE A 339 -10.73 12.98 -20.66
N GLU A 340 -10.61 11.68 -20.44
CA GLU A 340 -10.04 11.09 -19.22
C GLU A 340 -9.65 9.60 -19.44
N THR A 341 -9.29 8.92 -18.35
CA THR A 341 -9.06 7.47 -18.32
C THR A 341 -10.03 6.80 -17.35
N ASP A 342 -10.36 5.53 -17.59
CA ASP A 342 -11.08 4.67 -16.66
C ASP A 342 -10.22 3.42 -16.34
N PRO A 343 -9.67 3.29 -15.12
CA PRO A 343 -9.81 4.19 -13.98
C PRO A 343 -9.12 5.56 -14.15
N LEU A 344 -9.61 6.56 -13.41
CA LEU A 344 -9.10 7.94 -13.47
C LEU A 344 -7.62 8.05 -13.08
N HIS A 345 -6.92 9.01 -13.68
CA HIS A 345 -5.53 9.34 -13.35
C HIS A 345 -5.31 9.51 -11.82
N GLY A 346 -4.16 9.05 -11.34
CA GLY A 346 -3.78 9.05 -9.93
C GLY A 346 -4.42 7.96 -9.07
N PHE A 347 -5.34 7.14 -9.60
CA PHE A 347 -5.80 5.95 -8.89
C PHE A 347 -4.73 4.85 -8.90
N PRO A 348 -4.51 4.15 -7.77
CA PRO A 348 -3.68 2.95 -7.73
C PRO A 348 -4.47 1.76 -8.29
N VAL A 349 -3.86 1.03 -9.23
CA VAL A 349 -4.44 -0.13 -9.90
C VAL A 349 -3.45 -1.29 -9.90
N ALA A 350 -3.95 -2.52 -9.99
CA ALA A 350 -3.08 -3.70 -10.05
C ALA A 350 -2.28 -3.74 -11.35
N VAL A 351 -1.01 -4.18 -11.27
CA VAL A 351 -0.15 -4.39 -12.45
C VAL A 351 -0.83 -5.33 -13.45
N GLY A 352 -0.88 -4.92 -14.72
CA GLY A 352 -1.48 -5.69 -15.81
C GLY A 352 -3.00 -5.53 -15.96
N LEU A 353 -3.64 -4.65 -15.20
CA LEU A 353 -5.02 -4.22 -15.45
C LEU A 353 -5.13 -3.56 -16.85
N GLU A 354 -6.29 -3.71 -17.48
CA GLU A 354 -6.68 -2.99 -18.69
C GLU A 354 -7.38 -1.67 -18.32
N ILE A 355 -6.92 -0.59 -18.93
CA ILE A 355 -7.42 0.79 -18.75
C ILE A 355 -8.06 1.26 -20.04
N TYR A 356 -9.22 1.92 -19.95
CA TYR A 356 -9.81 2.61 -21.07
C TYR A 356 -9.29 4.05 -21.16
N ILE A 357 -8.80 4.46 -22.33
CA ILE A 357 -8.68 5.87 -22.69
C ILE A 357 -10.03 6.30 -23.26
N ILE A 358 -10.61 7.37 -22.72
CA ILE A 358 -11.85 7.96 -23.22
C ILE A 358 -11.48 9.14 -24.13
N VAL A 359 -11.68 8.96 -25.43
CA VAL A 359 -11.39 9.94 -26.49
C VAL A 359 -12.68 10.69 -26.85
N SER A 360 -12.56 11.99 -27.14
CA SER A 360 -13.68 12.80 -27.58
C SER A 360 -14.04 12.54 -29.05
N ASP A 361 -15.33 12.31 -29.31
CA ASP A 361 -15.93 12.38 -30.67
C ASP A 361 -16.43 13.80 -31.02
N GLY A 362 -16.05 14.81 -30.24
CA GLY A 362 -16.54 16.18 -30.39
C GLY A 362 -17.93 16.40 -29.78
N PRO A 363 -18.57 17.56 -30.03
CA PRO A 363 -19.85 17.89 -29.42
C PRO A 363 -20.96 16.89 -29.77
N PRO A 364 -21.91 16.61 -28.86
CA PRO A 364 -23.00 15.68 -29.14
C PRO A 364 -23.82 16.14 -30.35
N LEU A 365 -24.15 15.22 -31.24
CA LEU A 365 -25.00 15.50 -32.40
C LEU A 365 -26.47 15.58 -31.99
N VAL A 366 -27.19 16.53 -32.59
CA VAL A 366 -28.64 16.71 -32.45
C VAL A 366 -29.27 16.92 -33.82
N ALA A 367 -30.43 16.32 -34.05
CA ALA A 367 -31.22 16.54 -35.26
C ALA A 367 -31.90 17.92 -35.23
N ILE A 368 -31.78 18.68 -36.33
CA ILE A 368 -32.45 19.97 -36.46
C ILE A 368 -33.97 19.76 -36.48
N PRO A 369 -34.75 20.44 -35.61
CA PRO A 369 -36.20 20.32 -35.60
C PRO A 369 -36.83 20.94 -36.86
N ASP A 370 -37.99 20.43 -37.26
CA ASP A 370 -38.82 21.09 -38.26
C ASP A 370 -39.60 22.23 -37.60
N VAL A 371 -39.26 23.46 -37.98
CA VAL A 371 -39.91 24.69 -37.51
C VAL A 371 -40.61 25.44 -38.64
N GLN A 372 -40.65 24.88 -39.86
CA GLN A 372 -41.35 25.51 -40.98
C GLN A 372 -42.86 25.61 -40.69
N GLY A 373 -43.44 26.77 -41.01
CA GLY A 373 -44.84 27.08 -40.70
C GLY A 373 -45.15 27.30 -39.21
N LEU A 374 -44.19 27.19 -38.29
CA LEU A 374 -44.38 27.63 -36.90
C LEU A 374 -44.29 29.16 -36.80
N LEU A 375 -44.96 29.73 -35.78
CA LEU A 375 -44.73 31.12 -35.38
C LEU A 375 -43.29 31.28 -34.89
N PHE A 376 -42.68 32.43 -35.15
CA PHE A 376 -41.26 32.70 -34.81
C PHE A 376 -40.93 32.36 -33.34
N ASP A 377 -41.72 32.82 -32.36
CA ASP A 377 -41.48 32.55 -30.94
C ASP A 377 -41.52 31.04 -30.60
N THR A 378 -42.44 30.30 -31.22
CA THR A 378 -42.58 28.85 -31.04
C THR A 378 -41.43 28.10 -31.72
N GLY A 379 -41.03 28.52 -32.92
CA GLY A 379 -39.89 27.97 -33.65
C GLY A 379 -38.57 28.19 -32.89
N LYS A 380 -38.34 29.42 -32.42
CA LYS A 380 -37.20 29.78 -31.56
C LYS A 380 -37.13 28.88 -30.32
N LEU A 381 -38.23 28.75 -29.57
CA LEU A 381 -38.28 27.90 -28.38
C LEU A 381 -37.99 26.42 -28.72
N THR A 382 -38.41 25.96 -29.90
CA THR A 382 -38.16 24.59 -30.35
C THR A 382 -36.68 24.35 -30.68
N ILE A 383 -36.03 25.30 -31.37
CA ILE A 383 -34.58 25.28 -31.64
C ILE A 383 -33.78 25.32 -30.33
N GLU A 384 -34.07 26.27 -29.44
CA GLU A 384 -33.34 26.45 -28.17
C GLU A 384 -33.52 25.26 -27.22
N ARG A 385 -34.72 24.64 -27.17
CA ARG A 385 -35.00 23.46 -26.33
C ARG A 385 -34.15 22.27 -26.74
N ASP A 386 -33.92 22.09 -28.04
CA ASP A 386 -33.17 20.96 -28.59
C ASP A 386 -31.65 21.23 -28.56
N GLY A 387 -31.20 22.30 -27.89
CA GLY A 387 -29.78 22.59 -27.68
C GLY A 387 -29.08 23.20 -28.90
N LEU A 388 -29.85 23.72 -29.85
CA LEU A 388 -29.38 24.51 -30.99
C LEU A 388 -29.55 26.00 -30.67
N VAL A 389 -28.94 26.87 -31.48
CA VAL A 389 -29.03 28.33 -31.31
C VAL A 389 -29.79 28.92 -32.50
N VAL A 390 -30.60 29.96 -32.29
CA VAL A 390 -31.16 30.72 -33.42
C VAL A 390 -30.07 31.63 -33.98
N GLY A 391 -29.75 31.45 -35.27
CA GLY A 391 -28.77 32.24 -36.00
C GLY A 391 -29.36 33.53 -36.56
N ILE A 392 -29.13 33.77 -37.85
CA ILE A 392 -29.61 34.93 -38.57
C ILE A 392 -31.12 34.82 -38.81
N VAL A 393 -31.87 35.83 -38.37
CA VAL A 393 -33.29 36.01 -38.68
C VAL A 393 -33.41 36.97 -39.85
N THR A 394 -33.95 36.48 -40.97
CA THR A 394 -34.23 37.29 -42.18
C THR A 394 -35.73 37.46 -42.33
N PHE A 395 -36.18 38.63 -42.77
CA PHE A 395 -37.60 38.89 -43.04
C PHE A 395 -37.87 38.91 -44.54
N GLU A 396 -38.96 38.28 -44.96
CA GLU A 396 -39.41 38.22 -46.36
C GLU A 396 -40.83 38.78 -46.49
N PRO A 397 -41.09 39.72 -47.42
CA PRO A 397 -42.40 40.35 -47.56
C PRO A 397 -43.45 39.39 -48.11
N VAL A 398 -44.52 39.17 -47.35
CA VAL A 398 -45.70 38.37 -47.73
C VAL A 398 -46.94 39.26 -47.90
N GLU A 399 -47.98 38.75 -48.58
CA GLU A 399 -49.25 39.48 -48.78
C GLU A 399 -49.94 39.81 -47.43
N PRO A 400 -50.49 41.03 -47.27
CA PRO A 400 -51.24 41.41 -46.07
C PRO A 400 -52.41 40.46 -45.79
N GLY A 401 -52.42 39.87 -44.60
CA GLY A 401 -53.42 38.90 -44.19
C GLY A 401 -53.16 37.45 -44.62
N SER A 402 -52.01 37.15 -45.24
CA SER A 402 -51.57 35.75 -45.43
C SER A 402 -51.44 35.02 -44.08
N SER A 403 -51.64 33.69 -44.09
CA SER A 403 -51.32 32.80 -42.97
C SER A 403 -49.87 32.88 -42.51
N ASP A 404 -49.00 33.36 -43.39
CA ASP A 404 -47.54 33.24 -43.29
C ASP A 404 -46.89 34.42 -42.54
N VAL A 405 -47.67 35.48 -42.27
CA VAL A 405 -47.24 36.61 -41.44
C VAL A 405 -46.85 36.13 -40.04
N GLY A 406 -45.61 36.42 -39.63
CA GLY A 406 -45.04 36.00 -38.35
C GLY A 406 -44.64 34.52 -38.26
N ARG A 407 -44.70 33.77 -39.38
CA ARG A 407 -44.28 32.36 -39.45
C ARG A 407 -42.92 32.20 -40.13
N ILE A 408 -42.23 31.12 -39.78
CA ILE A 408 -40.99 30.70 -40.43
C ILE A 408 -41.33 30.09 -41.79
N LEU A 409 -40.89 30.74 -42.87
CA LEU A 409 -41.07 30.29 -44.26
C LEU A 409 -40.01 29.26 -44.66
N ALA A 410 -38.78 29.47 -44.19
CA ALA A 410 -37.63 28.60 -44.46
C ALA A 410 -36.69 28.56 -43.25
N GLN A 411 -35.94 27.46 -43.13
CA GLN A 411 -34.88 27.28 -42.16
C GLN A 411 -33.62 26.76 -42.86
N THR A 412 -32.44 27.17 -42.39
CA THR A 412 -31.15 26.62 -42.81
C THR A 412 -30.30 26.35 -41.57
N PRO A 413 -29.74 25.14 -41.39
CA PRO A 413 -29.83 23.97 -42.26
C PRO A 413 -31.23 23.28 -42.26
N PRO A 414 -31.48 22.32 -43.18
CA PRO A 414 -32.79 21.68 -43.31
C PRO A 414 -33.14 20.76 -42.13
N PRO A 415 -34.44 20.48 -41.89
CA PRO A 415 -34.88 19.66 -40.76
C PRO A 415 -34.43 18.20 -40.89
N ASN A 416 -34.27 17.55 -39.73
CA ASN A 416 -33.74 16.19 -39.53
C ASN A 416 -32.25 16.00 -39.92
N LEU A 417 -31.52 17.04 -40.29
CA LEU A 417 -30.06 16.97 -40.41
C LEU A 417 -29.44 16.90 -39.01
N GLU A 418 -28.54 15.95 -38.78
CA GLU A 418 -27.75 15.89 -37.55
C GLU A 418 -26.59 16.88 -37.61
N VAL A 419 -26.50 17.76 -36.61
CA VAL A 419 -25.46 18.78 -36.45
C VAL A 419 -24.96 18.81 -35.01
N SER A 420 -23.80 19.39 -34.75
CA SER A 420 -23.28 19.56 -33.39
C SER A 420 -24.23 20.40 -32.53
N ALA A 421 -24.42 20.02 -31.27
CA ALA A 421 -25.12 20.86 -30.30
C ALA A 421 -24.47 22.26 -30.23
N GLY A 422 -25.30 23.30 -30.17
CA GLY A 422 -24.87 24.70 -30.28
C GLY A 422 -24.75 25.23 -31.71
N THR A 423 -24.98 24.42 -32.76
CA THR A 423 -25.07 24.92 -34.14
C THR A 423 -26.20 25.94 -34.29
N GLU A 424 -25.92 27.00 -35.06
CA GLU A 424 -26.87 28.06 -35.40
C GLU A 424 -27.85 27.59 -36.50
N VAL A 425 -29.13 27.89 -36.32
CA VAL A 425 -30.21 27.67 -37.29
C VAL A 425 -30.74 29.03 -37.72
N ASP A 426 -30.46 29.39 -38.97
CA ASP A 426 -30.97 30.58 -39.64
C ASP A 426 -32.44 30.38 -40.03
N VAL A 427 -33.26 31.41 -39.91
CA VAL A 427 -34.69 31.37 -40.24
C VAL A 427 -35.14 32.56 -41.07
N VAL A 428 -36.00 32.30 -42.06
CA VAL A 428 -36.70 33.33 -42.83
C VAL A 428 -38.12 33.44 -42.30
N VAL A 429 -38.56 34.65 -41.92
CA VAL A 429 -39.87 34.92 -41.32
C VAL A 429 -40.70 35.80 -42.24
N GLY A 430 -41.97 35.45 -42.44
CA GLY A 430 -42.90 36.25 -43.24
C GLY A 430 -43.26 37.56 -42.54
N GLU A 431 -42.97 38.69 -43.18
CA GLU A 431 -43.32 40.04 -42.73
C GLU A 431 -44.41 40.63 -43.64
N SER A 432 -45.44 41.27 -43.09
CA SER A 432 -46.51 41.82 -43.92
C SER A 432 -46.01 43.00 -44.76
N SER A 433 -46.10 42.88 -46.09
CA SER A 433 -45.80 44.00 -47.01
C SER A 433 -46.80 45.15 -46.81
N GLU A 434 -46.42 46.17 -46.03
CA GLU A 434 -47.22 47.38 -45.90
C GLU A 434 -47.39 48.03 -47.29
N THR A 435 -48.65 48.13 -47.74
CA THR A 435 -48.97 48.91 -48.92
C THR A 435 -48.95 50.38 -48.51
N GLU A 436 -47.82 51.05 -48.73
CA GLU A 436 -47.67 52.50 -48.56
C GLU A 436 -48.66 53.21 -49.51
N GLY A 437 -49.79 53.66 -48.95
CA GLY A 437 -50.99 53.93 -49.72
C GLY A 437 -51.88 55.03 -49.13
N ASP A 438 -51.30 56.20 -48.82
CA ASP A 438 -52.03 57.47 -48.96
C ASP A 438 -51.05 58.66 -49.13
N GLN A 439 -50.92 59.18 -50.36
CA GLN A 439 -50.21 60.45 -50.59
C GLN A 439 -51.17 61.61 -50.33
N ILE A 440 -50.97 62.26 -49.19
CA ILE A 440 -51.70 63.46 -48.76
C ILE A 440 -51.56 64.56 -49.82
N GLY A 441 -52.68 65.18 -50.20
CA GLY A 441 -52.75 66.18 -51.26
C GLY A 441 -51.98 67.48 -50.96
N PRO A 442 -51.65 68.29 -51.99
CA PRO A 442 -50.87 69.51 -51.80
C PRO A 442 -51.73 70.68 -51.32
N GLU A 443 -51.62 71.04 -50.03
CA GLU A 443 -52.05 72.35 -49.54
C GLU A 443 -50.92 73.39 -49.72
N GLN A 444 -51.25 74.53 -50.35
CA GLN A 444 -50.33 75.65 -50.54
C GLN A 444 -50.19 76.48 -49.25
N PRO A 445 -49.01 77.04 -48.95
CA PRO A 445 -48.85 77.99 -47.87
C PRO A 445 -49.15 79.44 -48.32
N GLU A 446 -50.29 79.96 -47.87
CA GLU A 446 -50.51 81.40 -47.63
C GLU A 446 -50.74 81.55 -46.11
N GLY A 447 -50.23 82.54 -45.38
CA GLY A 447 -49.42 83.69 -45.73
C GLY A 447 -49.53 84.73 -44.61
N GLU A 448 -48.40 85.09 -44.00
CA GLU A 448 -48.14 86.31 -43.18
C GLU A 448 -49.24 86.90 -42.25
N GLY A 449 -48.95 86.96 -40.93
CA GLY A 449 -49.60 87.91 -40.02
C GLY A 449 -49.50 87.56 -38.54
N GLY A 450 -48.57 88.18 -37.79
CA GLY A 450 -48.43 87.93 -36.35
C GLY A 450 -47.22 88.59 -35.68
N GLU A 451 -47.17 89.92 -35.64
CA GLU A 451 -46.25 90.66 -34.76
C GLU A 451 -46.72 90.64 -33.28
N THR A 452 -45.89 91.20 -32.39
CA THR A 452 -46.01 91.32 -30.90
C THR A 452 -45.62 90.03 -30.14
N GLU A 453 -44.50 89.95 -29.42
CA GLU A 453 -43.91 90.76 -28.31
C GLU A 453 -44.25 90.22 -26.90
N GLY A 454 -43.23 89.68 -26.23
CA GLY A 454 -43.13 89.63 -24.76
C GLY A 454 -43.99 88.57 -24.02
N ILE A 455 -43.72 88.25 -22.74
CA ILE A 455 -42.73 88.77 -21.78
C ILE A 455 -42.21 87.60 -20.89
N ASP A 456 -41.00 87.79 -20.35
CA ASP A 456 -40.26 87.08 -19.30
C ASP A 456 -40.95 86.08 -18.31
N GLN A 457 -40.05 85.32 -17.66
CA GLN A 457 -40.10 84.74 -16.29
C GLN A 457 -40.62 83.31 -16.10
N ALA A 458 -39.63 82.40 -16.07
CA ALA A 458 -39.26 81.52 -14.94
C ALA A 458 -40.30 81.17 -13.84
N GLY A 459 -40.37 79.88 -13.56
CA GLY A 459 -40.95 79.27 -12.34
C GLY A 459 -40.42 77.86 -12.16
#